data_AF-A0A077YZX2-F1
#
_entry.id   AF-A0A077YZX2-F1
#
_cell.length_a   1.000
_cell.length_b   1.000
_cell.length_c   1.000
_cell.angle_alpha   90.00
_cell.angle_beta   90.00
_cell.angle_gamma   90.00
#
_symmetry.space_group_name_H-M   'P 1'
#
loop_
_entity.id
_entity.type
_entity.pdbx_description
1 polymer ?
#
loop_
_entity_poly.entity_id
_entity_poly.type
_entity_poly.pdbx_seq_one_letter_code
_entity_poly.pdbx_strand_id
1 'polypeptide(L)'
;MQALYSPEAQCQMYKRFYPETKIERIFVDRKYIPWGQRYKGYKPPRYTAPCDNDEDSCDPPFPGGLVFNAVYNGVDRSSYVVRKYKVKRGFPRNPLGRTGIAGRGSLQRWGPNHLVMVVIRK
;
A
#
# COMPACT_ATOMS: atom_id res chain seq x y z
N MET A 1 -28.35 6.27 13.21
CA MET A 1 -27.78 6.97 12.04
C MET A 1 -26.65 6.11 11.50
N GLN A 2 -27.00 5.12 10.67
CA GLN A 2 -26.07 4.16 10.06
C GLN A 2 -25.59 4.74 8.73
N ALA A 3 -24.29 4.99 8.59
CA ALA A 3 -23.69 5.19 7.28
C ALA A 3 -23.42 3.80 6.70
N LEU A 4 -24.35 3.36 5.84
CA LEU A 4 -24.26 2.18 5.00
C LEU A 4 -23.12 2.38 3.99
N TYR A 5 -21.95 1.80 4.25
CA TYR A 5 -21.02 1.50 3.16
C TYR A 5 -21.34 0.09 2.68
N SER A 6 -21.96 -0.02 1.50
CA SER A 6 -22.08 -1.32 0.83
C SER A 6 -20.68 -1.79 0.41
N PRO A 7 -20.37 -3.10 0.49
CA PRO A 7 -19.02 -3.61 0.17
C PRO A 7 -18.59 -3.48 -1.31
N GLU A 8 -19.45 -2.94 -2.17
CA GLU A 8 -19.32 -3.04 -3.64
C GLU A 8 -18.95 -1.70 -4.33
N ALA A 9 -18.84 -0.59 -3.59
CA ALA A 9 -18.78 0.76 -4.16
C ALA A 9 -17.41 1.46 -4.09
N GLN A 10 -16.30 0.73 -4.17
CA GLN A 10 -15.08 1.29 -4.78
C GLN A 10 -14.83 0.57 -6.09
N CYS A 11 -15.42 1.07 -7.18
CA CYS A 11 -14.85 0.84 -8.49
C CYS A 11 -13.38 1.28 -8.41
N GLN A 12 -12.46 0.34 -8.31
CA GLN A 12 -11.03 0.60 -8.45
C GLN A 12 -10.79 1.03 -9.89
N MET A 13 -11.08 2.30 -10.19
CA MET A 13 -10.78 2.90 -11.47
C MET A 13 -9.28 2.82 -11.65
N TYR A 14 -8.85 2.11 -12.69
CA TYR A 14 -7.44 2.04 -13.05
C TYR A 14 -6.93 3.46 -13.29
N LYS A 15 -5.98 3.90 -12.47
CA LYS A 15 -5.25 5.16 -12.66
C LYS A 15 -3.95 4.85 -13.37
N ARG A 16 -3.84 5.28 -14.64
CA ARG A 16 -2.68 5.00 -15.49
C ARG A 16 -1.37 5.47 -14.86
N PHE A 17 -1.33 6.70 -14.36
CA PHE A 17 -0.13 7.26 -13.74
C PHE A 17 -0.20 7.20 -12.22
N TYR A 18 0.96 7.02 -11.57
CA TYR A 18 1.07 7.31 -10.14
C TYR A 18 0.88 8.82 -9.92
N PRO A 19 0.11 9.26 -8.90
CA PRO A 19 -0.18 10.67 -8.65
C PRO A 19 1.06 11.56 -8.78
N GLU A 20 0.94 12.70 -9.47
CA GLU A 20 2.00 13.71 -9.62
C GLU A 20 3.30 13.20 -10.28
N THR A 21 3.23 12.08 -11.01
CA THR A 21 4.37 11.54 -11.76
C THR A 21 3.98 11.16 -13.19
N LYS A 22 4.99 10.93 -14.04
CA LYS A 22 4.84 10.29 -15.35
C LYS A 22 5.02 8.76 -15.28
N ILE A 23 5.05 8.17 -14.09
CA ILE A 23 5.29 6.74 -13.90
C ILE A 23 4.00 5.98 -14.14
N GLU A 24 3.98 5.18 -15.21
CA GLU A 24 2.82 4.40 -15.62
C GLU A 24 2.70 3.10 -14.81
N ARG A 25 1.53 2.84 -14.23
CA ARG A 25 1.19 1.56 -13.59
C ARG A 25 0.88 0.53 -14.67
N ILE A 26 1.33 -0.71 -14.48
CA ILE A 26 0.85 -1.84 -15.29
C ILE A 26 -0.67 -1.98 -15.10
N PHE A 27 -1.42 -2.04 -16.20
CA PHE A 27 -2.81 -2.46 -16.14
C PHE A 27 -2.90 -3.91 -15.65
N VAL A 28 -3.66 -4.13 -14.57
CA VAL A 28 -3.88 -5.47 -14.00
C VAL A 28 -5.34 -5.82 -14.20
N ASP A 29 -5.61 -6.73 -15.15
CA ASP A 29 -6.94 -7.32 -15.31
C ASP A 29 -7.42 -7.90 -13.97
N ARG A 30 -8.72 -7.76 -13.69
CA ARG A 30 -9.38 -8.20 -12.44
C ARG A 30 -8.96 -9.60 -12.02
N LYS A 31 -8.86 -10.55 -12.95
CA LYS A 31 -8.46 -11.95 -12.64
C LYS A 31 -7.05 -12.07 -12.07
N TYR A 32 -6.16 -11.14 -12.41
CA TYR A 32 -4.76 -11.12 -11.97
C TYR A 32 -4.52 -10.24 -10.73
N ILE A 33 -5.53 -9.53 -10.20
CA ILE A 33 -5.38 -8.75 -8.97
C ILE A 33 -4.97 -9.64 -7.78
N PRO A 34 -5.64 -10.78 -7.49
CA PRO A 34 -5.28 -11.62 -6.35
C PRO A 34 -3.87 -12.21 -6.49
N TRP A 35 -3.06 -12.13 -5.43
CA TRP A 35 -1.70 -12.68 -5.44
C TRP A 35 -1.62 -14.18 -5.70
N GLY A 36 -2.70 -14.92 -5.39
CA GLY A 36 -2.84 -16.35 -5.67
C GLY A 36 -2.88 -16.65 -7.17
N GLN A 37 -3.37 -15.73 -8.00
CA GLN A 37 -3.39 -15.92 -9.43
C GLN A 37 -1.97 -15.80 -10.02
N ARG A 38 -1.59 -16.81 -10.82
CA ARG A 38 -0.33 -16.80 -11.54
C ARG A 38 -0.37 -15.74 -12.66
N TYR A 39 0.52 -14.75 -12.56
CA TYR A 39 0.75 -13.74 -13.60
C TYR A 39 2.24 -13.80 -13.98
N LYS A 40 2.57 -14.61 -14.98
CA LYS A 40 3.95 -14.73 -15.50
C LYS A 40 4.39 -13.40 -16.09
N GLY A 41 5.61 -12.98 -15.82
CA GLY A 41 6.15 -11.71 -16.34
C GLY A 41 5.67 -10.44 -15.63
N TYR A 42 4.86 -10.55 -14.57
CA TYR A 42 4.44 -9.37 -13.80
C TYR A 42 5.65 -8.67 -13.15
N LYS A 43 6.08 -7.56 -13.76
CA LYS A 43 7.24 -6.74 -13.39
C LYS A 43 6.81 -5.26 -13.33
N PRO A 44 5.99 -4.87 -12.34
CA PRO A 44 5.55 -3.49 -12.21
C PRO A 44 6.75 -2.53 -12.06
N PRO A 45 6.67 -1.30 -12.59
CA PRO A 45 7.68 -0.29 -12.33
C PRO A 45 7.77 -0.04 -10.83
N ARG A 46 8.96 0.34 -10.39
CA ARG A 46 9.26 0.57 -8.99
C ARG A 46 9.39 2.07 -8.75
N TYR A 47 8.64 2.57 -7.78
CA TYR A 47 8.67 3.97 -7.38
C TYR A 47 8.58 4.11 -5.87
N THR A 48 9.50 4.88 -5.32
CA THR A 48 9.52 5.35 -3.94
C THR A 48 9.96 6.80 -4.01
N ALA A 49 9.11 7.73 -3.57
CA ALA A 49 9.44 9.13 -3.49
C ALA A 49 10.53 9.35 -2.42
N PRO A 50 11.39 10.38 -2.58
CA PRO A 50 12.16 10.89 -1.45
C PRO A 50 11.20 11.33 -0.34
N CYS A 51 11.72 11.45 0.88
CA CYS A 51 10.94 12.00 1.97
C CYS A 51 11.17 13.49 2.03
N ASP A 52 10.07 14.23 2.00
CA ASP A 52 10.14 15.66 1.74
C ASP A 52 10.71 16.44 2.94
N ASN A 53 10.57 15.92 4.16
CA ASN A 53 11.00 16.58 5.39
C ASN A 53 11.63 15.59 6.40
N ASP A 54 12.63 16.04 7.17
CA ASP A 54 13.29 15.26 8.23
C ASP A 54 12.44 15.10 9.50
N GLU A 55 11.42 15.95 9.69
CA GLU A 55 10.60 15.98 10.91
C GLU A 55 9.65 14.78 11.03
N ASP A 56 9.12 14.29 9.89
CA ASP A 56 8.30 13.09 9.83
C ASP A 56 9.16 11.93 9.32
N SER A 57 9.68 11.13 10.25
CA SER A 57 10.57 10.00 9.93
C SER A 57 9.88 9.01 9.00
N CYS A 58 10.20 9.08 7.71
CA CYS A 58 9.87 8.07 6.73
C CYS A 58 10.65 6.77 6.94
N ASP A 59 10.13 5.69 6.36
CA ASP A 59 10.96 4.51 6.19
C ASP A 59 12.05 4.69 5.13
N PRO A 60 13.21 4.04 5.30
CA PRO A 60 14.24 4.03 4.28
C PRO A 60 13.73 3.53 2.91
N PRO A 61 14.38 3.90 1.80
CA PRO A 61 14.04 3.43 0.46
C PRO A 61 14.08 1.91 0.29
N PHE A 62 14.72 1.19 1.21
CA PHE A 62 14.72 -0.26 1.28
C PHE A 62 14.27 -0.72 2.68
N PRO A 63 13.35 -1.69 2.80
CA PRO A 63 12.76 -2.11 4.07
C PRO A 63 13.67 -3.01 4.93
N GLY A 64 14.98 -3.04 4.66
CA GLY A 64 15.92 -3.87 5.43
C GLY A 64 15.88 -3.50 6.91
N GLY A 65 15.78 -4.50 7.78
CA GLY A 65 15.73 -4.30 9.24
C GLY A 65 14.35 -3.91 9.81
N LEU A 66 13.34 -3.65 8.98
CA LEU A 66 12.01 -3.33 9.47
C LEU A 66 11.28 -4.58 10.00
N VAL A 67 10.60 -4.44 11.13
CA VAL A 67 9.78 -5.50 11.76
C VAL A 67 8.32 -5.35 11.33
N PHE A 68 7.83 -6.25 10.47
CA PHE A 68 6.48 -6.20 9.93
C PHE A 68 5.46 -7.00 10.72
N ASN A 69 4.17 -6.64 10.62
CA ASN A 69 3.05 -7.29 11.32
C ASN A 69 3.19 -7.21 12.86
N ALA A 70 3.81 -6.16 13.37
CA ALA A 70 3.98 -5.90 14.78
C ALA A 70 4.10 -4.39 15.03
N VAL A 71 3.90 -3.99 16.28
CA VAL A 71 4.31 -2.68 16.77
C VAL A 71 5.77 -2.79 17.21
N TYR A 72 6.64 -1.96 16.65
CA TYR A 72 8.07 -1.99 16.96
C TYR A 72 8.67 -0.58 16.88
N ASN A 73 9.46 -0.19 17.88
CA ASN A 73 10.10 1.13 18.00
C ASN A 73 9.16 2.31 17.68
N GLY A 74 7.95 2.29 18.26
CA GLY A 74 6.97 3.37 18.11
C GLY A 74 6.22 3.39 16.77
N VAL A 75 6.50 2.47 15.84
CA VAL A 75 5.78 2.37 14.56
C VAL A 75 4.91 1.11 14.55
N ASP A 76 3.59 1.30 14.41
CA ASP A 76 2.65 0.20 14.19
C ASP A 76 2.67 -0.21 12.71
N ARG A 77 3.08 -1.46 12.46
CA ARG A 77 3.02 -2.11 11.14
C ARG A 77 2.07 -3.30 11.14
N SER A 78 1.15 -3.38 12.08
CA SER A 78 0.04 -4.33 12.03
C SER A 78 -1.00 -3.87 10.99
N SER A 79 -1.84 -4.78 10.52
CA SER A 79 -2.91 -4.41 9.59
C SER A 79 -4.26 -4.56 10.28
N TYR A 80 -5.12 -3.53 10.13
CA TYR A 80 -6.53 -3.60 10.53
C TYR A 80 -7.43 -4.26 9.47
N VAL A 81 -6.87 -4.61 8.30
CA VAL A 81 -7.60 -5.24 7.19
C VAL A 81 -7.44 -6.77 7.22
N VAL A 82 -6.24 -7.25 7.56
CA VAL A 82 -5.93 -8.68 7.66
C VAL A 82 -5.07 -8.94 8.89
N ARG A 83 -5.19 -10.13 9.50
CA ARG A 83 -4.39 -10.49 10.68
C ARG A 83 -2.87 -10.40 10.43
N LYS A 84 -2.40 -10.88 9.27
CA LYS A 84 -0.98 -10.87 8.88
C LYS A 84 -0.87 -10.76 7.36
N TYR A 85 -0.26 -9.69 6.86
CA TYR A 85 0.06 -9.56 5.44
C TYR A 85 1.37 -10.29 5.10
N LYS A 86 1.46 -10.76 3.86
CA LYS A 86 2.64 -11.51 3.40
C LYS A 86 3.80 -10.57 3.14
N VAL A 87 4.97 -10.91 3.66
CA VAL A 87 6.24 -10.27 3.31
C VAL A 87 6.98 -11.21 2.36
N LYS A 88 7.39 -10.71 1.19
CA LYS A 88 8.12 -11.49 0.18
C LYS A 88 9.43 -10.79 -0.16
N ARG A 89 10.55 -11.48 0.06
CA ARG A 89 11.91 -10.94 -0.18
C ARG A 89 12.12 -9.59 0.51
N GLY A 90 11.69 -9.47 1.77
CA GLY A 90 11.77 -8.24 2.56
C GLY A 90 10.69 -7.19 2.25
N PHE A 91 9.89 -7.34 1.19
CA PHE A 91 8.85 -6.35 0.84
C PHE A 91 7.45 -6.78 1.30
N PRO A 92 6.69 -5.92 1.99
CA PRO A 92 5.29 -6.21 2.30
C PRO A 92 4.46 -6.23 1.02
N ARG A 93 3.53 -7.18 0.92
CA ARG A 93 2.55 -7.26 -0.17
C ARG A 93 1.25 -6.63 0.29
N ASN A 94 0.66 -5.82 -0.58
CA ASN A 94 -0.71 -5.32 -0.38
C ASN A 94 -1.67 -6.51 -0.20
N PRO A 95 -2.39 -6.63 0.93
CA PRO A 95 -3.33 -7.73 1.15
C PRO A 95 -4.45 -7.77 0.12
N LEU A 96 -4.81 -6.63 -0.48
CA LEU A 96 -5.86 -6.52 -1.50
C LEU A 96 -5.38 -6.85 -2.93
N GLY A 97 -4.11 -7.21 -3.13
CA GLY A 97 -3.60 -7.70 -4.40
C GLY A 97 -2.64 -6.76 -5.14
N ARG A 98 -2.44 -7.05 -6.43
CA ARG A 98 -1.57 -6.30 -7.33
C ARG A 98 -2.18 -4.95 -7.70
N THR A 99 -1.36 -3.91 -7.75
CA THR A 99 -1.77 -2.52 -8.05
C THR A 99 -1.12 -1.94 -9.30
N GLY A 100 -0.35 -2.75 -10.03
CA GLY A 100 0.38 -2.31 -11.22
C GLY A 100 1.68 -1.55 -10.93
N ILE A 101 2.04 -1.32 -9.67
CA ILE A 101 3.27 -0.63 -9.27
C ILE A 101 3.91 -1.30 -8.05
N ALA A 102 5.22 -1.17 -7.90
CA ALA A 102 5.98 -1.60 -6.73
C ALA A 102 6.68 -0.40 -6.06
N GLY A 103 7.09 -0.58 -4.80
CA GLY A 103 7.70 0.47 -3.98
C GLY A 103 6.71 1.07 -2.98
N ARG A 104 7.14 2.08 -2.22
CA ARG A 104 6.25 2.82 -1.29
C ARG A 104 5.37 3.83 -2.02
N GLY A 105 5.76 4.25 -3.22
CA GLY A 105 5.26 5.49 -3.79
C GLY A 105 5.62 6.67 -2.87
N SER A 106 4.67 7.56 -2.65
CA SER A 106 4.73 8.72 -1.75
C SER A 106 4.30 8.42 -0.31
N LEU A 107 3.95 7.17 0.02
CA LEU A 107 3.58 6.80 1.38
C LEU A 107 4.81 6.78 2.30
N GLN A 108 4.68 7.24 3.54
CA GLN A 108 5.78 7.30 4.51
C GLN A 108 6.28 5.91 4.94
N ARG A 109 5.38 4.91 5.03
CA ARG A 109 5.68 3.57 5.57
C ARG A 109 5.62 2.45 4.53
N TRP A 110 6.48 1.46 4.67
CA TRP A 110 6.33 0.15 4.03
C TRP A 110 5.20 -0.63 4.68
N GLY A 111 4.20 -1.02 3.89
CA GLY A 111 3.04 -1.77 4.37
C GLY A 111 1.89 -0.83 4.75
N PRO A 112 1.17 -1.10 5.86
CA PRO A 112 0.11 -0.23 6.35
C PRO A 112 0.60 1.19 6.63
N ASN A 113 -0.23 2.18 6.29
CA ASN A 113 -0.05 3.59 6.65
C ASN A 113 -1.33 4.00 7.38
N HIS A 114 -1.27 4.06 8.70
CA HIS A 114 -2.43 4.33 9.54
C HIS A 114 -2.74 5.83 9.56
N LEU A 115 -4.01 6.18 9.39
CA LEU A 115 -4.51 7.55 9.47
C LEU A 115 -5.71 7.55 10.41
N VAL A 116 -5.76 8.53 11.29
CA VAL A 116 -6.94 8.82 12.12
C VAL A 116 -7.64 10.02 11.52
N MET A 117 -8.94 9.86 11.22
CA MET A 117 -9.80 10.96 10.78
C MET A 117 -10.84 11.21 11.86
N VAL A 118 -10.79 12.40 12.47
CA VAL A 118 -11.77 12.81 13.46
C VAL A 118 -12.93 13.50 12.75
N VAL A 119 -14.14 12.95 12.89
CA VAL A 119 -15.36 13.53 12.34
C VAL A 119 -16.17 14.14 13.48
N ILE A 120 -16.32 15.47 13.45
CA ILE A 120 -17.10 16.21 14.45
C ILE A 120 -18.47 16.52 13.83
N ARG A 121 -19.54 16.20 14.56
CA ARG A 121 -20.92 16.55 14.20
C ARG A 121 -21.61 17.25 15.36
N LYS A 122 -22.53 18.17 15.04
CA LYS A 122 -23.46 18.79 16.00
C LYS A 122 -24.66 17.88 16.24
#